data_AF-X1T667-F1
#
_entry.id   AF-X1T667-F1
#
_cell.length_a   1.000
_cell.length_b   1.000
_cell.length_c   1.000
_cell.angle_alpha   90.00
_cell.angle_beta   90.00
_cell.angle_gamma   90.00
#
_symmetry.space_group_name_H-M   'P 1'
#
loop_
_entity.id
_entity.type
_entity.pdbx_description
1 polymer ?
#
loop_
_entity_poly.entity_id
_entity_poly.type
_entity_poly.pdbx_seq_one_letter_code
_entity_poly.pdbx_strand_id
1 'polypeptide(L)'
;MTEPESVEYKGQVVGKVLGCEIRVVTTADGKKHFESDCLSKAARDELAAVFDEEAILRITPKAFLEEIAPPEAPAAPVTES
;
A
#
# COMPACT_ATOMS: atom_id res chain seq x y z
N MET A 1 -6.36 -8.87 9.02
CA MET A 1 -5.59 -8.70 7.76
C MET A 1 -4.13 -8.62 8.15
N THR A 2 -3.31 -9.58 7.73
CA THR A 2 -1.86 -9.55 7.99
C THR A 2 -1.27 -8.35 7.24
N GLU A 3 -0.41 -7.58 7.90
CA GLU A 3 0.31 -6.50 7.23
C GLU A 3 1.19 -7.09 6.11
N PRO A 4 1.26 -6.45 4.93
CA PRO A 4 2.12 -6.94 3.86
C PRO A 4 3.56 -6.90 4.35
N GLU A 5 4.29 -8.01 4.18
CA GLU A 5 5.71 -8.10 4.52
C GLU A 5 6.51 -7.10 3.67
N SER A 6 6.73 -5.90 4.20
CA SER A 6 7.63 -4.91 3.62
C SER A 6 9.04 -5.08 4.17
N VAL A 7 10.04 -4.94 3.31
CA VAL A 7 11.44 -4.91 3.72
C VAL A 7 11.86 -3.45 3.85
N GLU A 8 12.52 -3.10 4.95
CA GLU A 8 13.22 -1.82 5.06
C GLU A 8 14.63 -1.95 4.48
N TYR A 9 14.93 -1.16 3.46
CA TYR A 9 16.26 -1.08 2.86
C TYR A 9 16.73 0.37 2.85
N LYS A 10 17.84 0.66 3.56
CA LYS A 10 18.43 2.01 3.68
C LYS A 10 17.43 3.09 4.11
N GLY A 11 16.51 2.74 5.02
CA GLY A 11 15.47 3.66 5.52
C GLY A 11 14.30 3.88 4.55
N GLN A 12 14.20 3.08 3.49
CA GLN A 12 13.07 3.09 2.55
C GLN A 12 12.33 1.76 2.61
N VAL A 13 11.00 1.83 2.53
CA VAL A 13 10.16 0.64 2.35
C VAL A 13 10.27 0.19 0.89
N VAL A 14 10.75 -1.03 0.68
CA VAL A 14 10.90 -1.65 -0.64
C VAL A 14 10.00 -2.87 -0.78
N GLY A 15 9.53 -3.10 -2.00
CA GLY A 15 8.73 -4.27 -2.36
C GLY A 15 9.52 -5.23 -3.25
N LYS A 16 9.25 -6.53 -3.14
CA LYS A 16 9.79 -7.54 -4.06
C LYS A 16 8.71 -8.00 -5.03
N VAL A 17 8.99 -7.97 -6.32
CA VAL A 17 8.09 -8.47 -7.37
C VAL A 17 8.91 -9.17 -8.46
N LEU A 18 8.50 -10.39 -8.87
CA LEU A 18 9.13 -11.14 -9.97
C LEU A 18 10.67 -11.25 -9.91
N GLY A 19 11.26 -11.30 -8.70
CA GLY A 19 12.72 -11.36 -8.54
C GLY A 19 13.44 -10.02 -8.71
N CYS A 20 12.70 -8.91 -8.65
CA CYS A 20 13.21 -7.54 -8.58
C CYS A 20 12.82 -6.88 -7.26
N GLU A 21 13.69 -6.03 -6.74
CA GLU A 21 13.40 -5.10 -5.66
C GLU A 21 12.98 -3.77 -6.26
N ILE A 22 11.79 -3.28 -5.90
CA ILE A 22 11.25 -1.99 -6.36
C ILE A 22 11.24 -1.00 -5.21
N ARG A 23 11.73 0.21 -5.51
CA ARG A 23 11.72 1.37 -4.61
C ARG A 23 11.13 2.59 -5.31
N VAL A 24 10.65 3.54 -4.51
CA VAL A 24 10.25 4.86 -5.00
C VAL A 24 11.39 5.83 -4.75
N VAL A 25 11.87 6.47 -5.80
CA VAL A 25 12.89 7.52 -5.73
C VAL A 25 12.29 8.87 -6.07
N THR A 26 12.84 9.93 -5.48
CA THR A 26 12.52 11.32 -5.84
C THR A 26 13.61 11.86 -6.74
N THR A 27 13.23 12.30 -7.93
CA THR A 27 14.13 12.90 -8.91
C THR A 27 14.49 14.33 -8.55
N ALA A 28 15.51 14.90 -9.21
CA ALA A 28 15.95 16.27 -8.97
C ALA A 28 14.87 17.34 -9.27
N ASP A 29 13.91 17.04 -10.15
CA ASP A 29 12.74 17.87 -10.43
C ASP A 29 11.55 17.62 -9.47
N GLY A 30 11.75 16.79 -8.44
CA GLY A 30 10.76 16.52 -7.39
C GLY A 30 9.71 15.47 -7.74
N LYS A 31 9.77 14.84 -8.92
CA LYS A 31 8.86 13.76 -9.30
C LYS A 31 9.23 12.46 -8.59
N LYS A 32 8.25 11.56 -8.44
CA LYS A 32 8.44 10.24 -7.85
C LYS A 32 8.40 9.17 -8.93
N HIS A 33 9.46 8.39 -9.06
CA HIS A 33 9.57 7.29 -10.03
C HIS A 33 9.72 5.96 -9.30
N PHE A 34 9.24 4.88 -9.92
CA PHE A 34 9.62 3.53 -9.51
C PHE A 34 10.97 3.18 -10.14
N GLU A 35 11.91 2.75 -9.31
CA GLU A 35 13.16 2.12 -9.76
C GLU A 35 13.17 0.67 -9.31
N SER A 36 13.76 -0.19 -10.14
CA SER A 36 13.87 -1.62 -9.84
C SER A 36 15.30 -2.13 -10.02
N ASP A 37 15.80 -2.87 -9.02
CA ASP A 37 17.01 -3.67 -9.12
C ASP A 37 16.64 -5.15 -9.24
N CYS A 38 16.93 -5.77 -10.39
CA CYS A 38 16.54 -7.14 -10.70
C CYS A 38 17.70 -8.13 -10.57
N LEU A 39 17.43 -9.32 -10.02
CA LEU A 39 18.44 -10.36 -9.80
C LEU A 39 18.97 -11.01 -11.09
N SER A 40 18.24 -10.90 -12.21
CA SER A 40 18.65 -11.47 -13.50
C SER A 40 18.03 -10.74 -14.69
N LYS A 41 18.57 -11.00 -15.89
CA LYS A 41 17.98 -10.54 -17.16
C LYS A 41 16.56 -11.06 -17.35
N ALA A 42 16.31 -12.33 -17.03
CA ALA A 42 14.98 -12.93 -17.15
C ALA A 42 13.96 -12.20 -16.26
N ALA A 43 14.30 -11.96 -14.98
CA ALA A 43 13.46 -11.21 -14.05
C ALA A 43 13.15 -9.79 -14.53
N ARG A 44 14.15 -9.09 -15.08
CA ARG A 44 13.98 -7.75 -15.65
C ARG A 44 13.07 -7.76 -16.86
N ASP A 45 13.27 -8.68 -17.79
CA ASP A 45 12.49 -8.76 -19.02
C ASP A 45 11.03 -9.14 -18.71
N GLU A 46 10.80 -10.01 -17.72
CA GLU A 46 9.46 -10.37 -17.23
C GLU A 46 8.77 -9.17 -16.53
N LEU A 47 9.50 -8.43 -15.68
CA LEU A 47 8.98 -7.21 -15.06
C LEU A 47 8.63 -6.15 -16.12
N ALA A 48 9.48 -5.97 -17.13
CA ALA A 48 9.22 -5.05 -18.24
C ALA A 48 7.97 -5.44 -19.02
N ALA A 49 7.78 -6.73 -19.31
CA ALA A 49 6.59 -7.23 -19.98
C ALA A 49 5.30 -6.89 -19.20
N VAL A 50 5.31 -6.98 -17.87
CA VAL A 50 4.15 -6.57 -17.04
C VAL A 50 3.80 -5.10 -17.23
N PHE A 51 4.81 -4.22 -17.32
CA PHE A 51 4.58 -2.79 -17.54
C PHE A 51 4.18 -2.45 -18.99
N ASP A 52 4.67 -3.21 -19.97
CA ASP A 52 4.36 -3.00 -21.39
C ASP A 52 2.96 -3.52 -21.77
N GLU A 53 2.50 -4.62 -21.18
CA GLU A 53 1.21 -5.22 -21.51
C GLU A 53 0.02 -4.44 -20.93
N GLU A 54 -0.06 -4.29 -19.59
CA GLU A 54 -1.02 -3.43 -18.87
C GLU A 54 -0.87 -3.63 -17.35
N ALA A 55 0.10 -2.96 -16.73
CA ALA A 55 0.25 -2.99 -15.27
C ALA A 55 -0.90 -2.22 -14.58
N ILE A 56 -1.83 -2.92 -13.94
CA ILE A 56 -2.92 -2.31 -13.17
C ILE A 56 -2.53 -2.17 -11.70
N LEU A 57 -2.20 -0.95 -11.27
CA LEU A 57 -2.00 -0.64 -9.85
C LEU A 57 -3.34 -0.38 -9.16
N ARG A 58 -3.79 -1.30 -8.30
CA ARG A 58 -4.99 -1.12 -7.46
C ARG A 58 -4.59 -0.72 -6.05
N ILE A 59 -4.92 0.50 -5.66
CA ILE A 59 -4.69 1.01 -4.30
C ILE A 59 -5.99 0.83 -3.51
N THR A 60 -5.98 -0.09 -2.55
CA THR A 60 -7.09 -0.23 -1.60
C THR A 60 -6.82 0.68 -0.41
N PRO A 61 -7.60 1.77 -0.20
CA PRO A 61 -7.44 2.58 0.99
C PRO A 61 -7.77 1.72 2.22
N LYS A 62 -6.91 1.78 3.24
CA LYS A 62 -7.27 1.29 4.57
C LYS A 62 -8.35 2.24 5.10
N ALA A 63 -9.61 1.97 4.83
CA ALA A 63 -10.71 2.68 5.47
C ALA A 63 -10.62 2.37 6.97
N PHE A 64 -10.30 3.39 7.77
CA PHE A 64 -10.54 3.32 9.20
C PHE A 64 -12.06 3.24 9.36
N LEU A 65 -12.57 2.04 9.61
CA LEU A 65 -13.89 1.89 10.20
C LEU A 65 -13.74 2.39 11.64
N GLU A 66 -13.78 3.71 11.83
CA GLU A 66 -14.09 4.25 13.15
C GLU A 66 -15.45 3.67 13.54
N GLU A 67 -15.43 2.78 14.53
CA GLU A 67 -16.62 2.28 15.21
C GLU A 67 -17.49 3.48 15.55
N ILE A 68 -18.59 3.65 14.80
CA ILE A 68 -19.63 4.58 15.18
C ILE A 68 -20.21 3.99 16.47
N ALA A 69 -19.75 4.48 17.62
CA ALA A 69 -20.33 4.14 18.90
C ALA A 69 -21.85 4.41 18.77
N PRO A 70 -22.71 3.41 19.03
CA PRO A 70 -24.15 3.63 18.97
C PRO A 70 -24.49 4.78 19.93
N PRO A 71 -25.32 5.75 19.53
CA PRO A 71 -25.66 6.87 20.40
C PRO A 71 -26.26 6.32 21.69
N GLU A 72 -25.77 6.80 22.85
CA GLU A 72 -26.33 6.45 24.15
C GLU A 72 -27.84 6.66 24.12
N ALA A 73 -28.59 5.59 24.42
CA ALA A 73 -30.04 5.64 24.47
C ALA A 73 -30.47 6.73 25.48
N PRO A 74 -31.44 7.60 25.15
CA PRO A 74 -31.90 8.62 26.08
C PRO A 74 -32.44 7.97 27.35
N ALA A 75 -31.99 8.48 28.50
CA ALA A 75 -32.42 8.04 29.81
C ALA A 75 -33.96 8.01 29.90
N ALA A 76 -34.50 6.90 30.40
CA ALA A 76 -35.95 6.71 30.55
C ALA A 76 -36.56 7.86 31.37
N PRO A 77 -37.76 8.36 31.03
CA PRO A 77 -38.42 9.38 31.82
C PRO A 77 -38.75 8.82 33.21
N VAL A 78 -38.34 9.57 34.23
CA VAL A 78 -38.74 9.34 35.62
C VAL A 78 -40.27 9.29 35.72
N THR A 79 -40.79 8.15 36.17
CA THR A 79 -42.19 8.00 36.54
C THR A 79 -42.43 8.72 37.85
N GLU A 80 -43.29 9.75 37.86
CA GLU A 80 -43.90 10.25 39.09
C GLU A 80 -45.43 10.18 38.95
N SER A 81 -46.01 9.39 39.86
CA SER A 81 -47.42 9.26 40.31
C SER A 81 -48.53 8.94 39.30
#